data_AF-A0A8H3X1V4-F1
#
_entry.id   AF-A0A8H3X1V4-F1
#
_cell.length_a   1.000
_cell.length_b   1.000
_cell.length_c   1.000
_cell.angle_alpha   90.00
_cell.angle_beta   90.00
_cell.angle_gamma   90.00
#
_symmetry.space_group_name_H-M   'P 1'
#
loop_
_entity.id
_entity.type
_entity.pdbx_description
1 polymer ?
#
loop_
_entity_poly.entity_id
_entity_poly.type
_entity_poly.pdbx_seq_one_letter_code
_entity_poly.pdbx_strand_id
1 'polypeptide(L)'
;MLYFSFYILVFLLNFTSAFIPVGRESHSSVLIDRKLYFIGGFRVYDSDGNRIENTTNEFFYLDVSKQFTLNDSSTIPWNDLTNTGGPKLALTAVCSGEFNDMIYVFGGKNNEIVLEGITVYQYNLIKKQWINNIKAKRIDPSNRSYNSCAKFNGSMIIMSGQYIHNDDVLNDAWLFNTVKSSWRLSQNRENVNLIRFGYQAISFIDAGTIILYIGGSNTTDPYTYVPMDQLLLYNTNTDEWTTVKTSGTTPPGRIDFSAVLTTDRRVIIFGGSDNTTHFGDLWILNIETFQWSIGNITNPISDLQVSSHTATLIDNYMLVAFGQFSNFSTGYLSSKIFLLDVSQNDSYKWVNEFIPNSIN
;
A
#
# COMPACT_ATOMS: atom_id res chain seq x y z
N MET A 1 -61.54 -35.17 9.18
CA MET A 1 -60.11 -35.15 9.54
C MET A 1 -59.53 -33.82 9.06
N LEU A 2 -59.18 -32.90 9.95
CA LEU A 2 -58.41 -31.71 9.61
C LEU A 2 -56.92 -32.09 9.66
N TYR A 3 -56.22 -31.92 8.53
CA TYR A 3 -54.77 -32.04 8.47
C TYR A 3 -54.15 -30.68 8.86
N PHE A 4 -53.50 -30.64 10.02
CA PHE A 4 -52.63 -29.52 10.40
C PHE A 4 -51.23 -29.81 9.84
N SER A 5 -50.83 -29.06 8.81
CA SER A 5 -49.45 -29.07 8.32
C SER A 5 -48.62 -28.13 9.19
N PHE A 6 -47.74 -28.70 10.02
CA PHE A 6 -46.72 -27.94 10.75
C PHE A 6 -45.55 -27.61 9.81
N TYR A 7 -45.40 -26.33 9.49
CA TYR A 7 -44.17 -25.84 8.85
C TYR A 7 -43.14 -25.56 9.95
N ILE A 8 -42.10 -26.39 10.02
CA ILE A 8 -40.93 -26.10 10.86
C ILE A 8 -40.06 -25.10 10.10
N LEU A 9 -40.06 -23.84 10.54
CA LEU A 9 -39.07 -22.86 10.11
C LEU A 9 -37.76 -23.17 10.85
N VAL A 10 -36.82 -23.84 10.18
CA VAL A 10 -35.45 -23.95 10.66
C VAL A 10 -34.77 -22.61 10.42
N PHE A 11 -34.65 -21.79 11.47
CA PHE A 11 -33.73 -20.66 11.46
C PHE A 11 -32.31 -21.22 11.52
N LEU A 12 -31.63 -21.24 10.37
CA LEU A 12 -30.18 -21.39 10.31
C LEU A 12 -29.55 -20.13 10.91
N LEU A 13 -29.26 -20.18 12.20
CA LEU A 13 -28.32 -19.25 12.82
C LEU A 13 -26.94 -19.55 12.23
N ASN A 14 -26.60 -18.89 11.13
CA ASN A 14 -25.23 -18.86 10.63
C ASN A 14 -24.41 -18.05 11.63
N PHE A 15 -23.80 -18.73 12.59
CA PHE A 15 -22.68 -18.19 13.34
C PHE A 15 -21.50 -18.11 12.38
N THR A 16 -21.43 -17.04 11.58
CA THR A 16 -20.20 -16.73 10.85
C THR A 16 -19.18 -16.28 11.87
N SER A 17 -18.12 -17.06 12.08
CA SER A 17 -16.95 -16.59 12.82
C SER A 17 -16.50 -15.26 12.24
N ALA A 18 -16.24 -14.27 13.10
CA ALA A 18 -15.68 -13.00 12.66
C ALA A 18 -14.37 -13.27 11.89
N PHE A 19 -14.26 -12.71 10.68
CA PHE A 19 -13.05 -12.87 9.88
C PHE A 19 -11.89 -12.11 10.53
N ILE A 20 -10.76 -12.80 10.69
CA ILE A 20 -9.52 -12.22 11.24
C ILE A 20 -8.42 -12.45 10.20
N PRO A 21 -7.78 -11.39 9.67
CA PRO A 21 -6.71 -11.55 8.70
C PRO A 21 -5.53 -12.35 9.28
N VAL A 22 -4.99 -13.27 8.48
CA VAL A 22 -3.72 -13.94 8.79
C VAL A 22 -2.54 -13.04 8.39
N GLY A 23 -1.43 -13.22 9.10
CA GLY A 23 -0.23 -12.42 8.90
C GLY A 23 0.35 -12.55 7.50
N ARG A 24 0.82 -11.42 6.97
CA ARG A 24 1.27 -11.29 5.58
C ARG A 24 2.28 -10.16 5.42
N GLU A 25 2.99 -10.17 4.31
CA GLU A 25 3.82 -9.05 3.85
C GLU A 25 3.57 -8.76 2.37
N SER A 26 4.09 -7.63 1.88
CA SER A 26 4.06 -7.28 0.45
C SER A 26 2.64 -7.26 -0.13
N HIS A 27 1.67 -7.04 0.74
CA HIS A 27 0.29 -6.79 0.39
C HIS A 27 0.13 -5.31 0.06
N SER A 28 -0.96 -4.97 -0.60
CA SER A 28 -1.28 -3.56 -0.88
C SER A 28 -2.54 -3.15 -0.14
N SER A 29 -2.66 -1.86 0.13
CA SER A 29 -3.88 -1.30 0.71
C SER A 29 -4.30 0.01 0.05
N VAL A 30 -5.60 0.28 0.07
CA VAL A 30 -6.17 1.54 -0.44
C VAL A 30 -7.39 1.93 0.38
N LEU A 31 -7.46 3.20 0.79
CA LEU A 31 -8.61 3.76 1.48
C LEU A 31 -9.60 4.35 0.47
N ILE A 32 -10.85 3.90 0.54
CA ILE A 32 -11.97 4.43 -0.26
C ILE A 32 -13.20 4.51 0.64
N ASP A 33 -13.80 5.69 0.76
CA ASP A 33 -15.05 5.94 1.48
C ASP A 33 -15.11 5.26 2.87
N ARG A 34 -14.11 5.51 3.72
CA ARG A 34 -13.95 4.93 5.08
C ARG A 34 -13.78 3.41 5.13
N LYS A 35 -13.40 2.78 4.03
CA LYS A 35 -13.01 1.37 3.98
C LYS A 35 -11.57 1.26 3.52
N LEU A 36 -10.71 0.75 4.40
CA LEU A 36 -9.32 0.45 4.06
C LEU A 36 -9.27 -0.98 3.53
N TYR A 37 -9.16 -1.11 2.21
CA TYR A 37 -9.07 -2.40 1.53
C TYR A 37 -7.64 -2.92 1.57
N PHE A 38 -7.50 -4.25 1.69
CA PHE A 38 -6.24 -4.98 1.67
C PHE A 38 -6.32 -6.07 0.61
N ILE A 39 -5.27 -6.19 -0.20
CA ILE A 39 -5.23 -7.09 -1.36
C ILE A 39 -3.93 -7.91 -1.31
N GLY A 40 -4.10 -9.22 -1.35
CA GLY A 40 -3.02 -10.16 -1.61
C GLY A 40 -1.94 -10.19 -0.53
N GLY A 41 -0.69 -10.30 -0.98
CA GLY A 41 0.52 -10.44 -0.17
C GLY A 41 1.09 -11.85 -0.17
N PHE A 42 2.31 -11.97 0.35
CA PHE A 42 2.93 -13.26 0.64
C PHE A 42 2.51 -13.76 2.02
N ARG A 43 2.43 -15.08 2.13
CA ARG A 43 2.19 -15.78 3.37
C ARG A 43 3.15 -16.93 3.54
N VAL A 44 3.38 -17.25 4.81
CA VAL A 44 4.06 -18.47 5.23
C VAL A 44 3.07 -19.51 5.76
N TYR A 45 1.87 -19.12 6.22
CA TYR A 45 0.87 -20.03 6.78
C TYR A 45 -0.54 -19.75 6.23
N ASP A 46 -1.36 -20.79 6.10
CA ASP A 46 -2.78 -20.69 5.76
C ASP A 46 -3.64 -20.39 7.01
N SER A 47 -4.97 -20.32 6.84
CA SER A 47 -5.90 -20.07 7.96
C SER A 47 -5.93 -21.17 9.02
N ASP A 48 -5.50 -22.38 8.66
CA ASP A 48 -5.47 -23.54 9.54
C ASP A 48 -4.08 -23.71 10.21
N GLY A 49 -3.12 -22.82 9.89
CA GLY A 49 -1.76 -22.83 10.42
C GLY A 49 -0.79 -23.74 9.67
N ASN A 50 -1.15 -24.26 8.50
CA ASN A 50 -0.24 -25.06 7.68
C ASN A 50 0.71 -24.15 6.91
N ARG A 51 1.99 -24.52 6.83
CA ARG A 51 2.98 -23.76 6.08
C ARG A 51 2.65 -23.77 4.57
N ILE A 52 2.51 -22.60 3.98
CA ILE A 52 2.35 -22.36 2.54
C ILE A 52 3.33 -21.27 2.13
N GLU A 53 4.16 -21.48 1.11
CA GLU A 53 4.94 -20.40 0.50
C GLU A 53 4.23 -19.98 -0.78
N ASN A 54 3.32 -19.01 -0.67
CA ASN A 54 2.56 -18.56 -1.82
C ASN A 54 2.04 -17.13 -1.67
N THR A 55 1.66 -16.56 -2.80
CA THR A 55 0.76 -15.41 -2.92
C THR A 55 -0.68 -15.79 -2.61
N THR A 56 -1.43 -14.88 -1.98
CA THR A 56 -2.85 -15.08 -1.67
C THR A 56 -3.76 -14.23 -2.55
N ASN A 57 -4.99 -14.68 -2.78
CA ASN A 57 -6.09 -13.90 -3.37
C ASN A 57 -6.98 -13.24 -2.31
N GLU A 58 -6.58 -13.27 -1.05
CA GLU A 58 -7.38 -12.63 -0.01
C GLU A 58 -7.59 -11.16 -0.30
N PHE A 59 -8.85 -10.77 -0.18
CA PHE A 59 -9.32 -9.44 -0.40
C PHE A 59 -10.34 -9.11 0.68
N PHE A 60 -10.08 -8.09 1.47
CA PHE A 60 -10.90 -7.75 2.64
C PHE A 60 -10.72 -6.27 2.95
N TYR A 61 -11.53 -5.74 3.85
CA TYR A 61 -11.38 -4.35 4.29
C TYR A 61 -11.61 -4.18 5.79
N LEU A 62 -10.99 -3.13 6.32
CA LEU A 62 -11.27 -2.56 7.63
C LEU A 62 -12.27 -1.40 7.47
N ASP A 63 -13.41 -1.49 8.14
CA ASP A 63 -14.42 -0.43 8.15
C ASP A 63 -14.06 0.65 9.19
N VAL A 64 -13.30 1.65 8.76
CA VAL A 64 -12.86 2.76 9.62
C VAL A 64 -13.94 3.83 9.80
N SER A 65 -15.20 3.58 9.44
CA SER A 65 -16.31 4.41 9.91
C SER A 65 -16.71 4.10 11.36
N LYS A 66 -16.24 2.97 11.90
CA LYS A 66 -16.53 2.51 13.26
C LYS A 66 -15.32 2.68 14.16
N GLN A 67 -15.59 2.96 15.43
CA GLN A 67 -14.60 2.92 16.50
C GLN A 67 -14.20 1.46 16.79
N PHE A 68 -12.92 1.23 17.09
CA PHE A 68 -12.42 -0.08 17.50
C PHE A 68 -11.18 0.06 18.40
N THR A 69 -10.87 -0.99 19.16
CA THR A 69 -9.66 -1.07 19.98
C THR A 69 -8.75 -2.21 19.51
N LEU A 70 -7.44 -1.98 19.58
CA LEU A 70 -6.42 -2.96 19.19
C LEU A 70 -6.26 -4.09 20.21
N ASN A 71 -6.75 -3.91 21.43
CA ASN A 71 -6.63 -4.88 22.52
C ASN A 71 -7.74 -5.95 22.49
N ASP A 72 -8.78 -5.74 21.69
CA ASP A 72 -9.90 -6.67 21.52
C ASP A 72 -10.21 -6.83 20.02
N SER A 73 -9.74 -7.95 19.46
CA SER A 73 -9.90 -8.27 18.03
C SER A 73 -11.36 -8.38 17.59
N SER A 74 -12.30 -8.65 18.52
CA SER A 74 -13.73 -8.72 18.21
C SER A 74 -14.34 -7.35 17.89
N THR A 75 -13.69 -6.27 18.33
CA THR A 75 -14.13 -4.90 18.03
C THR A 75 -13.66 -4.41 16.66
N ILE A 76 -12.64 -5.04 16.08
CA ILE A 76 -12.04 -4.61 14.83
C ILE A 76 -12.96 -5.01 13.68
N PRO A 77 -13.53 -4.04 12.92
CA PRO A 77 -14.61 -4.29 11.98
C PRO A 77 -14.09 -4.78 10.62
N TRP A 78 -13.47 -5.95 10.63
CA TRP A 78 -13.01 -6.65 9.44
C TRP A 78 -14.16 -7.19 8.61
N ASN A 79 -14.04 -7.11 7.28
CA ASN A 79 -15.01 -7.64 6.34
C ASN A 79 -14.29 -8.42 5.24
N ASP A 80 -14.59 -9.71 5.13
CA ASP A 80 -14.00 -10.58 4.12
C ASP A 80 -14.71 -10.47 2.76
N LEU A 81 -13.93 -10.24 1.71
CA LEU A 81 -14.36 -10.24 0.31
C LEU A 81 -13.62 -11.29 -0.52
N THR A 82 -12.91 -12.23 0.10
CA THR A 82 -12.03 -13.21 -0.58
C THR A 82 -12.81 -14.07 -1.57
N ASN A 83 -14.06 -14.42 -1.25
CA ASN A 83 -14.95 -15.19 -2.11
C ASN A 83 -15.37 -14.47 -3.42
N THR A 84 -14.98 -13.21 -3.61
CA THR A 84 -15.17 -12.49 -4.88
C THR A 84 -14.24 -12.98 -6.00
N GLY A 85 -13.21 -13.78 -5.68
CA GLY A 85 -12.34 -14.40 -6.69
C GLY A 85 -11.23 -13.48 -7.21
N GLY A 86 -10.65 -12.65 -6.34
CA GLY A 86 -9.57 -11.72 -6.70
C GLY A 86 -8.27 -12.39 -7.15
N PRO A 87 -7.31 -11.60 -7.65
CA PRO A 87 -6.03 -12.12 -8.13
C PRO A 87 -5.12 -12.58 -6.99
N LYS A 88 -4.37 -13.67 -7.22
CA LYS A 88 -3.33 -14.16 -6.30
C LYS A 88 -2.02 -13.42 -6.56
N LEU A 89 -1.75 -12.35 -5.83
CA LEU A 89 -0.60 -11.47 -6.09
C LEU A 89 0.03 -10.94 -4.81
N ALA A 90 1.31 -10.59 -4.88
CA ALA A 90 2.03 -9.77 -3.92
C ALA A 90 2.83 -8.69 -4.66
N LEU A 91 3.37 -7.71 -3.94
CA LEU A 91 4.22 -6.63 -4.50
C LEU A 91 3.50 -5.80 -5.58
N THR A 92 2.18 -5.66 -5.44
CA THR A 92 1.31 -4.92 -6.35
C THR A 92 1.34 -3.42 -6.03
N ALA A 93 0.99 -2.62 -7.04
CA ALA A 93 0.59 -1.23 -6.85
C ALA A 93 -0.95 -1.17 -6.83
N VAL A 94 -1.55 -0.41 -5.90
CA VAL A 94 -3.01 -0.29 -5.79
C VAL A 94 -3.41 1.18 -5.62
N CYS A 95 -4.44 1.60 -6.36
CA CYS A 95 -5.05 2.92 -6.24
C CYS A 95 -6.56 2.88 -6.51
N SER A 96 -7.26 3.94 -6.11
CA SER A 96 -8.69 4.13 -6.41
C SER A 96 -8.93 4.91 -7.70
N GLY A 97 -9.93 4.51 -8.47
CA GLY A 97 -10.39 5.22 -9.67
C GLY A 97 -10.82 6.66 -9.39
N GLU A 98 -11.01 7.45 -10.45
CA GLU A 98 -11.43 8.85 -10.35
C GLU A 98 -12.64 9.05 -9.42
N PHE A 99 -13.66 8.22 -9.60
CA PHE A 99 -14.95 8.34 -8.93
C PHE A 99 -15.09 7.47 -7.68
N ASN A 100 -13.98 6.93 -7.15
CA ASN A 100 -13.98 6.04 -5.97
C ASN A 100 -14.91 4.81 -6.12
N ASP A 101 -15.25 4.42 -7.34
CA ASP A 101 -16.13 3.31 -7.69
C ASP A 101 -15.35 2.03 -8.08
N MET A 102 -14.04 2.17 -8.27
CA MET A 102 -13.14 1.15 -8.76
C MET A 102 -11.86 1.10 -7.94
N ILE A 103 -11.38 -0.11 -7.63
CA ILE A 103 -10.00 -0.37 -7.21
C ILE A 103 -9.22 -0.91 -8.40
N TYR A 104 -8.05 -0.35 -8.65
CA TYR A 104 -7.12 -0.82 -9.68
C TYR A 104 -5.91 -1.45 -8.99
N VAL A 105 -5.53 -2.64 -9.44
CA VAL A 105 -4.37 -3.39 -8.98
C VAL A 105 -3.45 -3.62 -10.17
N PHE A 106 -2.19 -3.25 -10.02
CA PHE A 106 -1.22 -3.23 -11.11
C PHE A 106 -0.02 -4.11 -10.79
N GLY A 107 0.37 -4.91 -11.79
CA GLY A 107 1.57 -5.74 -11.73
C GLY A 107 1.53 -6.74 -10.59
N GLY A 108 2.66 -6.87 -9.89
CA GLY A 108 2.84 -7.80 -8.78
C GLY A 108 3.34 -9.16 -9.22
N LYS A 109 3.99 -9.87 -8.29
CA LYS A 109 4.45 -11.24 -8.49
C LYS A 109 3.33 -12.21 -8.11
N ASN A 110 3.21 -13.28 -8.87
CA ASN A 110 2.51 -14.52 -8.54
C ASN A 110 3.48 -15.69 -8.75
N ASN A 111 3.14 -16.88 -8.26
CA ASN A 111 3.97 -18.07 -8.47
C ASN A 111 3.97 -18.58 -9.93
N GLU A 112 3.19 -17.96 -10.82
CA GLU A 112 3.11 -18.30 -12.24
C GLU A 112 3.83 -17.23 -13.08
N ILE A 113 4.71 -17.61 -14.00
CA ILE A 113 5.43 -16.65 -14.84
C ILE A 113 4.47 -16.09 -15.91
N VAL A 114 3.97 -14.86 -15.71
CA VAL A 114 3.19 -14.15 -16.72
C VAL A 114 4.14 -13.39 -17.66
N LEU A 115 4.32 -13.92 -18.86
CA LEU A 115 5.29 -13.45 -19.87
C LEU A 115 4.85 -12.23 -20.70
N GLU A 116 3.57 -11.84 -20.66
CA GLU A 116 3.04 -10.81 -21.57
C GLU A 116 2.35 -9.65 -20.83
N GLY A 117 3.00 -8.47 -20.89
CA GLY A 117 2.43 -7.18 -20.47
C GLY A 117 2.08 -7.05 -18.99
N ILE A 118 1.86 -5.82 -18.52
CA ILE A 118 1.28 -5.62 -17.20
C ILE A 118 -0.17 -6.10 -17.20
N THR A 119 -0.57 -6.85 -16.17
CA THR A 119 -2.00 -7.11 -15.95
C THR A 119 -2.58 -6.04 -15.03
N VAL A 120 -3.73 -5.49 -15.42
CA VAL A 120 -4.49 -4.53 -14.61
C VAL A 120 -5.76 -5.21 -14.14
N TYR A 121 -5.83 -5.54 -12.84
CA TYR A 121 -7.05 -6.05 -12.23
C TYR A 121 -7.89 -4.90 -11.71
N GLN A 122 -9.20 -5.08 -11.79
CA GLN A 122 -10.18 -4.05 -11.49
C GLN A 122 -11.28 -4.63 -10.61
N TYR A 123 -11.52 -4.04 -9.45
CA TYR A 123 -12.66 -4.38 -8.61
C TYR A 123 -13.68 -3.26 -8.61
N ASN A 124 -14.90 -3.55 -9.04
CA ASN A 124 -16.00 -2.60 -9.04
C ASN A 124 -16.70 -2.61 -7.69
N LEU A 125 -16.65 -1.49 -6.97
CA LEU A 125 -17.18 -1.33 -5.62
C LEU A 125 -18.70 -1.26 -5.60
N ILE A 126 -19.33 -0.80 -6.68
CA ILE A 126 -20.79 -0.71 -6.80
C ILE A 126 -21.38 -2.09 -7.06
N LYS A 127 -20.84 -2.81 -8.04
CA LYS A 127 -21.25 -4.17 -8.44
C LYS A 127 -20.69 -5.26 -7.52
N LYS A 128 -19.72 -4.91 -6.67
CA LYS A 128 -19.01 -5.81 -5.75
C LYS A 128 -18.38 -7.02 -6.43
N GLN A 129 -17.78 -6.80 -7.59
CA GLN A 129 -17.20 -7.88 -8.40
C GLN A 129 -15.91 -7.44 -9.08
N TRP A 130 -15.02 -8.39 -9.31
CA TRP A 130 -13.88 -8.21 -10.19
C TRP A 130 -14.35 -8.11 -11.64
N ILE A 131 -13.73 -7.22 -12.41
CA ILE A 131 -13.94 -7.10 -13.85
C ILE A 131 -12.88 -7.96 -14.53
N ASN A 132 -13.32 -8.90 -15.37
CA ASN A 132 -12.43 -9.78 -16.10
C ASN A 132 -11.53 -8.98 -17.08
N ASN A 133 -10.26 -9.36 -17.09
CA ASN A 133 -9.12 -8.60 -17.63
C ASN A 133 -9.33 -7.99 -19.02
N ILE A 134 -8.91 -6.73 -19.15
CA ILE A 134 -8.56 -6.13 -20.44
C ILE A 134 -7.18 -6.72 -20.80
N LYS A 135 -7.11 -7.55 -21.85
CA LYS A 135 -5.82 -8.03 -22.38
C LYS A 135 -4.96 -6.86 -22.80
N ALA A 136 -3.66 -7.00 -22.62
CA ALA A 136 -2.68 -5.97 -22.90
C ALA A 136 -2.88 -5.38 -24.31
N LYS A 137 -3.01 -4.06 -24.42
CA LYS A 137 -2.95 -3.36 -25.70
C LYS A 137 -1.47 -3.27 -26.12
N ARG A 138 -1.22 -2.98 -27.40
CA ARG A 138 0.15 -2.87 -27.96
C ARG A 138 1.04 -1.80 -27.26
N ILE A 139 0.47 -0.94 -26.41
CA ILE A 139 1.16 0.20 -25.76
C ILE A 139 0.99 0.08 -24.24
N ASP A 140 1.35 -1.08 -23.68
CA ASP A 140 1.24 -1.34 -22.25
C ASP A 140 2.63 -1.51 -21.63
N PRO A 141 2.82 -1.16 -20.33
CA PRO A 141 4.09 -1.40 -19.66
C PRO A 141 4.43 -2.88 -19.59
N SER A 142 5.73 -3.16 -19.49
CA SER A 142 6.23 -4.48 -19.10
C SER A 142 5.70 -4.89 -17.73
N ASN A 143 5.58 -6.21 -17.52
CA ASN A 143 5.10 -6.77 -16.27
C ASN A 143 6.08 -6.49 -15.12
N ARG A 144 5.62 -5.95 -13.99
CA ARG A 144 6.49 -5.31 -12.99
C ARG A 144 5.99 -5.49 -11.57
N SER A 145 6.90 -5.42 -10.61
CA SER A 145 6.60 -5.52 -9.16
C SER A 145 7.37 -4.48 -8.36
N TYR A 146 7.15 -4.41 -7.04
CA TYR A 146 7.76 -3.43 -6.14
C TYR A 146 7.49 -1.97 -6.54
N ASN A 147 6.29 -1.73 -7.05
CA ASN A 147 5.85 -0.42 -7.49
C ASN A 147 5.04 0.28 -6.41
N SER A 148 5.09 1.61 -6.39
CA SER A 148 4.11 2.43 -5.68
C SER A 148 3.18 3.11 -6.68
N CYS A 149 1.92 3.26 -6.31
CA CYS A 149 0.94 4.01 -7.10
C CYS A 149 0.62 5.35 -6.44
N ALA A 150 0.56 6.42 -7.24
CA ALA A 150 0.06 7.72 -6.80
C ALA A 150 -1.08 8.19 -7.71
N LYS A 151 -2.18 8.66 -7.10
CA LYS A 151 -3.40 9.12 -7.80
C LYS A 151 -3.32 10.63 -8.06
N PHE A 152 -3.72 11.07 -9.25
CA PHE A 152 -3.82 12.49 -9.61
C PHE A 152 -4.89 12.72 -10.69
N ASN A 153 -5.74 13.75 -10.57
CA ASN A 153 -6.66 14.20 -11.64
C ASN A 153 -7.37 13.07 -12.44
N GLY A 154 -7.96 12.09 -11.76
CA GLY A 154 -8.63 10.95 -12.41
C GLY A 154 -7.72 9.94 -13.13
N SER A 155 -6.42 10.11 -13.00
CA SER A 155 -5.35 9.26 -13.53
C SER A 155 -4.48 8.71 -12.39
N MET A 156 -3.67 7.73 -12.73
CA MET A 156 -2.72 7.10 -11.82
C MET A 156 -1.36 7.09 -12.49
N ILE A 157 -0.29 7.24 -11.71
CA ILE A 157 1.07 7.00 -12.21
C ILE A 157 1.61 5.71 -11.59
N ILE A 158 2.41 5.00 -12.38
CA ILE A 158 3.29 3.94 -11.91
C ILE A 158 4.66 4.21 -12.53
N MET A 159 5.64 4.52 -11.69
CA MET A 159 7.03 4.64 -12.14
C MET A 159 7.77 3.31 -11.95
N SER A 160 8.60 2.95 -12.91
CA SER A 160 9.67 1.95 -12.77
C SER A 160 9.17 0.66 -12.11
N GLY A 161 9.87 0.14 -11.10
CA GLY A 161 9.70 -1.18 -10.52
C GLY A 161 10.73 -2.19 -11.04
N GLN A 162 10.58 -3.41 -10.57
CA GLN A 162 11.42 -4.53 -10.97
C GLN A 162 10.69 -5.40 -11.99
N TYR A 163 11.35 -5.72 -13.10
CA TYR A 163 10.83 -6.62 -14.11
C TYR A 163 10.70 -8.02 -13.54
N ILE A 164 9.51 -8.60 -13.62
CA ILE A 164 9.18 -9.84 -12.89
C ILE A 164 10.00 -11.05 -13.37
N HIS A 165 10.45 -11.05 -14.64
CA HIS A 165 11.03 -12.23 -15.25
C HIS A 165 12.46 -12.55 -14.80
N ASN A 166 13.35 -11.55 -14.78
CA ASN A 166 14.76 -11.72 -14.48
C ASN A 166 15.26 -10.72 -13.44
N ASP A 167 14.33 -10.07 -12.73
CA ASP A 167 14.63 -9.11 -11.69
C ASP A 167 15.42 -7.87 -12.19
N ASP A 168 15.39 -7.62 -13.51
CA ASP A 168 15.96 -6.43 -14.13
C ASP A 168 15.27 -5.16 -13.62
N VAL A 169 16.07 -4.12 -13.46
CA VAL A 169 15.56 -2.82 -13.04
C VAL A 169 15.00 -2.04 -14.24
N LEU A 170 13.79 -1.49 -14.09
CA LEU A 170 13.12 -0.75 -15.16
C LEU A 170 13.45 0.74 -15.08
N ASN A 171 13.58 1.40 -16.24
CA ASN A 171 13.85 2.84 -16.32
C ASN A 171 12.78 3.57 -17.15
N ASP A 172 11.53 3.43 -16.74
CA ASP A 172 10.39 4.03 -17.41
C ASP A 172 9.37 4.58 -16.40
N ALA A 173 8.45 5.43 -16.87
CA ALA A 173 7.33 5.92 -16.07
C ALA A 173 6.06 5.93 -16.91
N TRP A 174 5.05 5.21 -16.44
CA TRP A 174 3.80 4.97 -17.15
C TRP A 174 2.63 5.60 -16.41
N LEU A 175 1.78 6.26 -17.18
CA LEU A 175 0.58 6.91 -16.68
C LEU A 175 -0.63 6.13 -17.18
N PHE A 176 -1.49 5.73 -16.25
CA PHE A 176 -2.74 5.05 -16.54
C PHE A 176 -3.91 6.01 -16.37
N ASN A 177 -4.67 6.21 -17.44
CA ASN A 177 -5.91 6.97 -17.36
C ASN A 177 -7.06 6.04 -16.95
N THR A 178 -7.65 6.28 -15.78
CA THR A 178 -8.65 5.36 -15.20
C THR A 178 -9.98 5.39 -15.95
N VAL A 179 -10.35 6.54 -16.52
CA VAL A 179 -11.57 6.74 -17.31
C VAL A 179 -11.49 6.05 -18.67
N LYS A 180 -10.38 6.25 -19.39
CA LYS A 180 -10.16 5.70 -20.74
C LYS A 180 -9.63 4.27 -20.73
N SER A 181 -9.13 3.79 -19.58
CA SER A 181 -8.44 2.51 -19.45
C SER A 181 -7.34 2.35 -20.51
N SER A 182 -6.40 3.29 -20.48
CA SER A 182 -5.30 3.37 -21.44
C SER A 182 -4.03 3.89 -20.78
N TRP A 183 -2.91 3.31 -21.20
CA TRP A 183 -1.57 3.72 -20.82
C TRP A 183 -1.01 4.80 -21.74
N ARG A 184 -0.16 5.66 -21.19
CA ARG A 184 0.81 6.46 -21.94
C ARG A 184 2.14 6.47 -21.20
N LEU A 185 3.23 6.59 -21.96
CA LEU A 185 4.56 6.80 -21.41
C LEU A 185 4.77 8.29 -21.10
N SER A 186 5.49 8.61 -20.02
CA SER A 186 5.92 10.00 -19.73
C SER A 186 6.87 10.50 -20.82
N GLN A 187 6.67 11.73 -21.30
CA GLN A 187 7.38 12.29 -22.45
C GLN A 187 8.75 12.85 -22.06
N ASN A 188 8.85 13.68 -21.01
CA ASN A 188 10.09 14.41 -20.70
C ASN A 188 11.02 13.65 -19.74
N ARG A 189 11.27 12.38 -20.01
CA ARG A 189 12.13 11.50 -19.17
C ARG A 189 13.57 11.40 -19.65
N GLU A 190 13.91 12.05 -20.76
CA GLU A 190 15.25 11.98 -21.34
C GLU A 190 16.29 12.48 -20.33
N ASN A 191 17.35 11.70 -20.09
CA ASN A 191 18.42 11.95 -19.11
C ASN A 191 18.03 11.90 -17.62
N VAL A 192 16.82 11.42 -17.29
CA VAL A 192 16.42 11.22 -15.89
C VAL A 192 16.61 9.75 -15.51
N ASN A 193 17.29 9.48 -14.38
CA ASN A 193 17.36 8.13 -13.84
C ASN A 193 16.08 7.83 -13.04
N LEU A 194 15.16 7.11 -13.67
CA LEU A 194 13.89 6.68 -13.08
C LEU A 194 13.99 5.32 -12.41
N ILE A 195 15.16 4.67 -12.42
CA ILE A 195 15.34 3.34 -11.85
C ILE A 195 15.10 3.38 -10.34
N ARG A 196 14.02 2.71 -9.90
CA ARG A 196 13.69 2.53 -8.48
C ARG A 196 12.67 1.41 -8.25
N PHE A 197 12.87 0.64 -7.20
CA PHE A 197 11.89 -0.31 -6.67
C PHE A 197 11.89 -0.29 -5.13
N GLY A 198 10.80 -0.73 -4.50
CA GLY A 198 10.65 -0.69 -3.03
C GLY A 198 10.58 0.74 -2.47
N TYR A 199 10.25 1.70 -3.33
CA TYR A 199 10.13 3.13 -3.03
C TYR A 199 8.68 3.48 -2.65
N GLN A 200 8.48 4.70 -2.15
CA GLN A 200 7.13 5.26 -1.95
C GLN A 200 6.86 6.45 -2.88
N ALA A 201 5.66 6.48 -3.46
CA ALA A 201 5.16 7.59 -4.29
C ALA A 201 4.01 8.30 -3.58
N ILE A 202 4.14 9.61 -3.38
CA ILE A 202 3.16 10.44 -2.69
C ILE A 202 2.72 11.57 -3.62
N SER A 203 1.42 11.68 -3.88
CA SER A 203 0.83 12.80 -4.62
C SER A 203 0.42 13.93 -3.67
N PHE A 204 0.77 15.16 -4.01
CA PHE A 204 0.29 16.37 -3.33
C PHE A 204 0.02 17.49 -4.34
N ILE A 205 -0.68 18.54 -3.90
CA ILE A 205 -1.01 19.69 -4.75
C ILE A 205 0.01 20.82 -4.53
N ASP A 206 0.67 21.22 -5.61
CA ASP A 206 1.53 22.39 -5.71
C ASP A 206 1.67 22.82 -7.18
N ALA A 207 1.14 24.01 -7.54
CA ALA A 207 1.05 24.49 -8.92
C ALA A 207 0.57 23.43 -9.94
N GLY A 208 -0.28 22.50 -9.50
CA GLY A 208 -0.60 21.25 -10.18
C GLY A 208 -0.58 20.06 -9.21
N THR A 209 -0.70 18.83 -9.72
CA THR A 209 -0.39 17.66 -8.90
C THR A 209 1.08 17.29 -9.08
N ILE A 210 1.79 17.24 -7.97
CA ILE A 210 3.18 16.78 -7.92
C ILE A 210 3.19 15.38 -7.31
N ILE A 211 3.98 14.50 -7.88
CA ILE A 211 4.27 13.19 -7.30
C ILE A 211 5.72 13.21 -6.81
N LEU A 212 5.89 12.98 -5.52
CA LEU A 212 7.17 12.86 -4.84
C LEU A 212 7.52 11.38 -4.69
N TYR A 213 8.74 11.03 -5.07
CA TYR A 213 9.28 9.69 -4.96
C TYR A 213 10.40 9.65 -3.92
N ILE A 214 10.25 8.76 -2.94
CA ILE A 214 11.11 8.67 -1.77
C ILE A 214 11.71 7.26 -1.69
N GLY A 215 13.02 7.19 -1.46
CA GLY A 215 13.74 5.96 -1.19
C GLY A 215 13.68 4.92 -2.32
N GLY A 216 13.83 3.65 -1.94
CA GLY A 216 13.94 2.54 -2.86
C GLY A 216 15.40 2.17 -3.17
N SER A 217 15.59 1.21 -4.06
CA SER A 217 16.89 0.87 -4.65
C SER A 217 16.90 1.14 -6.15
N ASN A 218 18.01 1.65 -6.68
CA ASN A 218 18.21 1.98 -8.10
C ASN A 218 19.08 0.96 -8.86
N THR A 219 19.37 -0.18 -8.25
CA THR A 219 20.25 -1.22 -8.80
C THR A 219 19.85 -2.58 -8.27
N THR A 220 20.35 -3.65 -8.88
CA THR A 220 20.18 -5.01 -8.36
C THR A 220 21.14 -5.33 -7.22
N ASP A 221 22.11 -4.44 -6.93
CA ASP A 221 22.96 -4.56 -5.74
C ASP A 221 22.12 -4.34 -4.46
N PRO A 222 22.02 -5.36 -3.59
CA PRO A 222 21.17 -5.31 -2.40
C PRO A 222 21.60 -4.27 -1.36
N TYR A 223 22.77 -3.63 -1.47
CA TYR A 223 23.21 -2.65 -0.47
C TYR A 223 23.27 -1.21 -0.99
N THR A 224 22.79 -0.98 -2.21
CA THR A 224 22.78 0.35 -2.82
C THR A 224 21.35 0.88 -2.89
N TYR A 225 21.14 2.05 -2.29
CA TYR A 225 19.83 2.68 -2.14
C TYR A 225 19.77 4.03 -2.86
N VAL A 226 18.56 4.46 -3.20
CA VAL A 226 18.32 5.82 -3.66
C VAL A 226 18.63 6.79 -2.51
N PRO A 227 19.45 7.84 -2.75
CA PRO A 227 19.75 8.84 -1.74
C PRO A 227 18.48 9.53 -1.23
N MET A 228 18.38 9.70 0.08
CA MET A 228 17.25 10.40 0.70
C MET A 228 17.47 11.92 0.80
N ASP A 229 18.66 12.40 0.43
CA ASP A 229 19.03 13.83 0.40
C ASP A 229 18.70 14.51 -0.94
N GLN A 230 18.24 13.73 -1.94
CA GLN A 230 17.85 14.16 -3.26
C GLN A 230 16.57 13.44 -3.68
N LEU A 231 15.47 14.17 -3.71
CA LEU A 231 14.15 13.59 -3.98
C LEU A 231 13.71 13.91 -5.41
N LEU A 232 13.12 12.91 -6.06
CA LEU A 232 12.59 13.06 -7.42
C LEU A 232 11.13 13.51 -7.35
N LEU A 233 10.83 14.56 -8.10
CA LEU A 233 9.49 15.11 -8.28
C LEU A 233 9.05 14.95 -9.72
N TYR A 234 7.76 14.72 -9.90
CA TYR A 234 7.11 14.70 -11.21
C TYR A 234 5.91 15.64 -11.21
N ASN A 235 5.90 16.60 -12.12
CA ASN A 235 4.78 17.50 -12.35
C ASN A 235 3.83 16.89 -13.38
N THR A 236 2.62 16.54 -12.95
CA THR A 236 1.65 15.86 -13.83
C THR A 236 1.05 16.76 -14.90
N ASN A 237 1.10 18.08 -14.71
CA ASN A 237 0.55 19.04 -15.66
C ASN A 237 1.52 19.32 -16.80
N THR A 238 2.81 19.44 -16.50
CA THR A 238 3.85 19.71 -17.49
C THR A 238 4.55 18.46 -18.02
N ASP A 239 4.30 17.29 -17.40
CA ASP A 239 5.01 16.03 -17.68
C ASP A 239 6.53 16.17 -17.47
N GLU A 240 6.95 17.01 -16.52
CA GLU A 240 8.35 17.31 -16.24
C GLU A 240 8.84 16.64 -14.95
N TRP A 241 10.11 16.24 -14.97
CA TRP A 241 10.81 15.63 -13.86
C TRP A 241 11.83 16.61 -13.30
N THR A 242 11.86 16.77 -11.98
CA THR A 242 12.84 17.62 -11.30
C THR A 242 13.39 16.92 -10.08
N THR A 243 14.61 17.27 -9.70
CA THR A 243 15.23 16.78 -8.46
C THR A 243 15.35 17.94 -7.49
N VAL A 244 14.92 17.72 -6.25
CA VAL A 244 15.08 18.68 -5.16
C VAL A 244 16.09 18.15 -4.15
N LYS A 245 17.01 19.00 -3.72
CA LYS A 245 17.89 18.68 -2.59
C LYS A 245 17.15 18.93 -1.30
N THR A 246 17.25 18.00 -0.37
CA THR A 246 16.69 18.18 0.96
C THR A 246 17.72 18.77 1.90
N SER A 247 17.24 19.25 3.05
CA SER A 247 18.09 19.74 4.15
C SER A 247 17.72 19.06 5.47
N GLY A 248 18.48 19.35 6.53
CA GLY A 248 18.23 18.77 7.85
C GLY A 248 18.92 17.41 8.06
N THR A 249 18.41 16.63 9.02
CA THR A 249 18.94 15.29 9.30
C THR A 249 18.26 14.29 8.37
N THR A 250 19.02 13.76 7.43
CA THR A 250 18.50 12.86 6.39
C THR A 250 18.37 11.43 6.91
N PRO A 251 17.26 10.71 6.62
CA PRO A 251 17.15 9.27 6.88
C PRO A 251 18.17 8.45 6.09
N PRO A 252 18.62 7.29 6.60
CA PRO A 252 19.36 6.34 5.79
C PRO A 252 18.50 5.83 4.62
N GLY A 253 19.18 5.50 3.52
CA GLY A 253 18.56 4.83 2.36
C GLY A 253 17.89 3.53 2.79
N ARG A 254 16.70 3.27 2.23
CA ARG A 254 15.82 2.18 2.69
C ARG A 254 14.85 1.74 1.60
N ILE A 255 14.39 0.50 1.70
CA ILE A 255 13.32 -0.10 0.88
C ILE A 255 12.17 -0.56 1.76
N ASP A 256 11.02 -0.83 1.14
CA ASP A 256 9.86 -1.53 1.74
C ASP A 256 9.36 -0.90 3.05
N PHE A 257 9.55 0.41 3.17
CA PHE A 257 8.97 1.28 4.21
C PHE A 257 7.59 1.78 3.77
N SER A 258 6.83 2.35 4.70
CA SER A 258 5.58 3.02 4.38
C SER A 258 5.68 4.54 4.52
N ALA A 259 4.86 5.26 3.76
CA ALA A 259 4.79 6.71 3.78
C ALA A 259 3.34 7.18 3.79
N VAL A 260 3.05 8.26 4.52
CA VAL A 260 1.75 8.94 4.48
C VAL A 260 1.94 10.45 4.37
N LEU A 261 1.00 11.13 3.71
CA LEU A 261 0.95 12.59 3.64
C LEU A 261 -0.15 13.11 4.56
N THR A 262 0.24 13.90 5.55
CA THR A 262 -0.66 14.61 6.47
C THR A 262 -1.32 15.83 5.81
N THR A 263 -2.47 16.25 6.35
CA THR A 263 -3.20 17.43 5.87
C THR A 263 -2.41 18.72 6.03
N ASP A 264 -1.51 18.78 7.00
CA ASP A 264 -0.60 19.90 7.22
C ASP A 264 0.73 19.74 6.48
N ARG A 265 0.73 19.01 5.36
CA ARG A 265 1.83 18.96 4.37
C ARG A 265 3.14 18.36 4.89
N ARG A 266 3.07 17.49 5.91
CA ARG A 266 4.20 16.62 6.31
C ARG A 266 4.08 15.26 5.66
N VAL A 267 5.16 14.76 5.06
CA VAL A 267 5.28 13.33 4.74
C VAL A 267 5.92 12.64 5.93
N ILE A 268 5.27 11.59 6.42
CA ILE A 268 5.74 10.75 7.52
C ILE A 268 6.12 9.41 6.92
N ILE A 269 7.35 8.96 7.15
CA ILE A 269 7.81 7.62 6.77
C ILE A 269 8.09 6.78 8.02
N PHE A 270 7.77 5.50 7.94
CA PHE A 270 7.97 4.56 9.05
C PHE A 270 8.51 3.21 8.55
N GLY A 271 9.47 2.68 9.30
CA GLY A 271 10.05 1.35 9.08
C GLY A 271 10.83 1.21 7.77
N GLY A 272 10.74 0.02 7.17
CA GLY A 272 11.54 -0.43 6.03
C GLY A 272 12.77 -1.22 6.46
N SER A 273 13.68 -1.43 5.53
CA SER A 273 14.95 -2.10 5.80
C SER A 273 16.07 -1.64 4.86
N ASP A 274 17.30 -1.96 5.24
CA ASP A 274 18.50 -1.85 4.41
C ASP A 274 19.09 -3.23 4.08
N ASN A 275 18.24 -4.26 3.99
CA ASN A 275 18.60 -5.67 3.81
C ASN A 275 19.45 -6.28 4.94
N THR A 276 19.94 -5.49 5.90
CA THR A 276 20.65 -5.97 7.09
C THR A 276 19.83 -5.78 8.37
N THR A 277 19.10 -4.67 8.43
CA THR A 277 18.38 -4.20 9.60
C THR A 277 16.97 -3.79 9.18
N HIS A 278 15.96 -4.21 9.95
CA HIS A 278 14.62 -3.63 9.85
C HIS A 278 14.58 -2.37 10.71
N PHE A 279 14.02 -1.31 10.16
CA PHE A 279 13.88 -0.04 10.86
C PHE A 279 12.54 0.01 11.62
N GLY A 280 12.55 0.74 12.73
CA GLY A 280 11.37 1.08 13.54
C GLY A 280 11.32 2.57 13.88
N ASP A 281 12.02 3.37 13.08
CA ASP A 281 12.17 4.81 13.24
C ASP A 281 11.09 5.57 12.45
N LEU A 282 10.88 6.83 12.83
CA LEU A 282 9.94 7.74 12.21
C LEU A 282 10.72 8.93 11.65
N TRP A 283 10.47 9.29 10.39
CA TRP A 283 11.07 10.49 9.78
C TRP A 283 10.01 11.36 9.14
N ILE A 284 10.23 12.67 9.24
CA ILE A 284 9.28 13.69 8.81
C ILE A 284 9.95 14.55 7.75
N LEU A 285 9.30 14.67 6.60
CA LEU A 285 9.68 15.63 5.56
C LEU A 285 8.63 16.73 5.49
N ASN A 286 9.04 17.97 5.74
CA ASN A 286 8.23 19.13 5.41
C ASN A 286 8.32 19.35 3.89
N ILE A 287 7.20 19.25 3.17
CA ILE A 287 7.20 19.36 1.70
C ILE A 287 7.27 20.81 1.20
N GLU A 288 7.08 21.80 2.06
CA GLU A 288 7.24 23.22 1.68
C GLU A 288 8.71 23.61 1.65
N THR A 289 9.49 23.10 2.60
CA THR A 289 10.93 23.42 2.73
C THR A 289 11.85 22.30 2.26
N PHE A 290 11.30 21.11 1.98
CA PHE A 290 12.05 19.87 1.74
C PHE A 290 13.09 19.60 2.83
N GLN A 291 12.72 19.85 4.09
CA GLN A 291 13.58 19.62 5.24
C GLN A 291 13.17 18.34 5.97
N TRP A 292 14.14 17.45 6.17
CA TRP A 292 13.98 16.25 6.99
C TRP A 292 14.21 16.54 8.48
N SER A 293 13.45 15.86 9.32
CA SER A 293 13.68 15.74 10.76
C SER A 293 13.35 14.34 11.26
N ILE A 294 13.92 13.99 12.41
CA ILE A 294 13.59 12.76 13.14
C ILE A 294 12.25 12.98 13.83
N GLY A 295 11.31 12.06 13.63
CA GLY A 295 10.03 12.04 14.34
C GLY A 295 10.19 11.47 15.75
N ASN A 296 9.68 12.17 16.75
CA ASN A 296 9.75 11.74 18.15
C ASN A 296 8.49 10.98 18.56
N ILE A 297 8.61 9.67 18.78
CA ILE A 297 7.54 8.84 19.35
C ILE A 297 7.69 8.84 20.87
N THR A 298 6.71 9.40 21.57
CA THR A 298 6.77 9.59 23.02
C THR A 298 6.58 8.31 23.84
N ASN A 299 5.95 7.29 23.24
CA ASN A 299 5.72 5.97 23.83
C ASN A 299 6.12 4.86 22.85
N PRO A 300 7.41 4.72 22.51
CA PRO A 300 7.84 3.76 21.51
C PRO A 300 7.48 2.33 21.94
N ILE A 301 6.97 1.54 21.00
CA ILE A 301 6.77 0.10 21.21
C ILE A 301 8.14 -0.56 21.01
N SER A 302 8.63 -1.26 22.05
CA SER A 302 9.89 -1.99 21.96
C SER A 302 9.87 -2.93 20.77
N ASP A 303 10.95 -2.88 19.98
CA ASP A 303 11.18 -3.76 18.84
C ASP A 303 10.11 -3.74 17.74
N LEU A 304 9.38 -2.62 17.62
CA LEU A 304 8.52 -2.38 16.46
C LEU A 304 9.37 -1.99 15.25
N GLN A 305 10.09 -2.97 14.70
CA GLN A 305 10.85 -2.85 13.46
C GLN A 305 10.14 -3.65 12.39
N VAL A 306 9.77 -3.01 11.28
CA VAL A 306 8.88 -3.61 10.29
C VAL A 306 9.18 -3.16 8.86
N SER A 307 9.16 -4.09 7.92
CA SER A 307 9.22 -3.83 6.46
C SER A 307 8.08 -4.55 5.74
N SER A 308 7.90 -4.25 4.45
CA SER A 308 6.91 -4.91 3.58
C SER A 308 5.47 -4.81 4.12
N HIS A 309 5.21 -3.75 4.87
CA HIS A 309 3.92 -3.38 5.45
C HIS A 309 3.27 -2.25 4.64
N THR A 310 2.00 -1.97 4.91
CA THR A 310 1.38 -0.75 4.40
C THR A 310 1.10 0.22 5.52
N ALA A 311 1.04 1.50 5.18
CA ALA A 311 0.45 2.50 6.05
C ALA A 311 -0.56 3.35 5.31
N THR A 312 -1.53 3.88 6.04
CA THR A 312 -2.54 4.77 5.48
C THR A 312 -2.92 5.81 6.52
N LEU A 313 -2.97 7.07 6.10
CA LEU A 313 -3.51 8.14 6.94
C LEU A 313 -5.03 8.04 6.94
N ILE A 314 -5.60 7.99 8.13
CA ILE A 314 -7.04 7.96 8.37
C ILE A 314 -7.31 8.92 9.52
N ASP A 315 -7.99 10.02 9.22
CA ASP A 315 -8.16 11.12 10.17
C ASP A 315 -6.79 11.60 10.70
N ASN A 316 -6.60 11.53 12.00
CA ASN A 316 -5.37 11.92 12.69
C ASN A 316 -4.42 10.74 12.94
N TYR A 317 -4.66 9.58 12.32
CA TYR A 317 -3.93 8.35 12.59
C TYR A 317 -3.21 7.86 11.35
N MET A 318 -1.91 7.58 11.48
CA MET A 318 -1.22 6.68 10.55
C MET A 318 -1.47 5.25 11.02
N LEU A 319 -2.28 4.50 10.27
CA LEU A 319 -2.52 3.09 10.51
C LEU A 319 -1.46 2.27 9.79
N VAL A 320 -0.62 1.55 10.53
CA VAL A 320 0.40 0.62 10.02
C VAL A 320 -0.18 -0.80 10.08
N ALA A 321 -0.15 -1.54 8.97
CA ALA A 321 -0.77 -2.86 8.89
C ALA A 321 0.20 -3.94 8.41
N PHE A 322 0.24 -5.03 9.17
CA PHE A 322 0.92 -6.28 8.84
C PHE A 322 2.42 -6.07 8.54
N GLY A 323 3.02 -6.94 7.73
CA GLY A 323 4.43 -6.88 7.34
C GLY A 323 5.31 -7.90 8.06
N GLN A 324 6.62 -7.76 7.85
CA GLN A 324 7.68 -8.62 8.38
C GLN A 324 8.41 -7.91 9.53
N PHE A 325 8.55 -8.59 10.67
CA PHE A 325 9.09 -8.03 11.91
C PHE A 325 10.40 -8.73 12.31
N SER A 326 11.42 -7.96 12.72
CA SER A 326 12.78 -8.48 12.99
C SER A 326 12.88 -9.38 14.23
N ASN A 327 12.04 -9.16 15.25
CA ASN A 327 12.12 -9.82 16.55
C ASN A 327 11.79 -11.32 16.54
N PHE A 328 11.34 -11.85 15.41
CA PHE A 328 11.03 -13.27 15.26
C PHE A 328 12.01 -13.83 14.25
N SER A 329 13.06 -14.48 14.76
CA SER A 329 14.22 -15.07 14.07
C SER A 329 13.92 -16.08 12.94
N THR A 330 12.67 -16.17 12.48
CA THR A 330 12.17 -17.06 11.42
C THR A 330 11.29 -16.34 10.38
N GLY A 331 11.27 -15.00 10.33
CA GLY A 331 10.51 -14.29 9.30
C GLY A 331 8.98 -14.42 9.46
N TYR A 332 8.49 -14.40 10.71
CA TYR A 332 7.05 -14.44 10.96
C TYR A 332 6.37 -13.18 10.43
N LEU A 333 5.36 -13.41 9.58
CA LEU A 333 4.51 -12.37 9.02
C LEU A 333 3.41 -12.04 10.04
N SER A 334 3.20 -10.75 10.31
CA SER A 334 2.28 -10.29 11.35
C SER A 334 0.90 -9.98 10.78
N SER A 335 -0.16 -10.29 11.54
CA SER A 335 -1.54 -9.82 11.29
C SER A 335 -1.90 -8.59 12.15
N LYS A 336 -0.94 -8.01 12.87
CA LYS A 336 -1.21 -6.85 13.72
C LYS A 336 -1.36 -5.58 12.90
N ILE A 337 -2.22 -4.69 13.40
CA ILE A 337 -2.28 -3.29 13.00
C ILE A 337 -1.84 -2.42 14.17
N PHE A 338 -1.27 -1.25 13.87
CA PHE A 338 -0.84 -0.26 14.83
C PHE A 338 -1.37 1.11 14.43
N LEU A 339 -1.65 1.97 15.41
CA LEU A 339 -2.18 3.31 15.18
C LEU A 339 -1.23 4.34 15.79
N LEU A 340 -0.62 5.15 14.95
CA LEU A 340 0.18 6.29 15.38
C LEU A 340 -0.69 7.56 15.29
N ASP A 341 -0.97 8.20 16.41
CA ASP A 341 -1.57 9.53 16.43
C ASP A 341 -0.54 10.56 15.93
N VAL A 342 -0.87 11.21 14.82
CA VAL A 342 -0.03 12.19 14.11
C VAL A 342 -0.58 13.62 14.21
N SER A 343 -1.59 13.85 15.07
CA SER A 343 -2.25 15.16 15.23
C SER A 343 -1.33 16.25 15.80
N GLN A 344 -0.28 15.87 16.52
CA GLN A 344 0.70 16.78 17.10
C GLN A 344 2.03 16.67 16.37
N ASN A 345 2.55 17.80 15.88
CA ASN A 345 3.66 17.79 14.93
C ASN A 345 4.99 17.29 15.48
N ASP A 346 5.17 17.38 16.79
CA ASP A 346 6.43 17.05 17.49
C ASP A 346 6.26 15.97 18.56
N SER A 347 5.08 15.35 18.65
CA SER A 347 4.73 14.41 19.72
C SER A 347 3.82 13.30 19.19
N TYR A 348 4.44 12.35 18.49
CA TYR A 348 3.74 11.19 17.96
C TYR A 348 3.55 10.15 19.07
N LYS A 349 2.42 9.45 19.06
CA LYS A 349 2.15 8.41 20.06
C LYS A 349 1.41 7.22 19.46
N TRP A 350 1.83 6.02 19.83
CA TRP A 350 1.05 4.82 19.55
C TRP A 350 -0.19 4.80 20.44
N VAL A 351 -1.35 4.52 19.86
CA VAL A 351 -2.63 4.43 20.57
C VAL A 351 -3.28 3.07 20.34
N ASN A 352 -4.13 2.64 21.27
CA ASN A 352 -4.83 1.36 21.20
C ASN A 352 -6.30 1.50 20.78
N GLU A 353 -6.74 2.70 20.44
CA GLU A 353 -8.13 2.99 20.10
C GLU A 353 -8.16 3.91 18.88
N PHE A 354 -8.93 3.49 17.88
CA PHE A 354 -9.25 4.31 16.73
C PHE A 354 -10.60 4.96 16.96
N ILE A 355 -10.64 6.29 16.99
CA ILE A 355 -11.87 7.06 17.09
C ILE A 355 -12.06 7.79 15.76
N PRO A 356 -13.06 7.41 14.94
CA PRO A 356 -13.32 8.10 13.68
C PRO A 356 -13.73 9.55 13.98
N ASN A 357 -13.19 10.50 13.22
CA ASN A 357 -13.68 11.87 13.28
C ASN A 357 -15.17 11.88 12.90
N SER A 358 -16.00 12.60 13.66
CA SER A 358 -17.39 12.84 13.30
C SER A 358 -17.44 13.56 11.96
N ILE A 359 -18.17 12.98 11.00
CA ILE A 359 -18.43 13.64 9.72
C ILE A 359 -19.30 14.86 10.05
N ASN A 360 -18.75 16.06 9.89
CA ASN A 360 -19.53 17.30 9.90
C ASN A 360 -20.32 17.43 8.60
#